data_AF-A0A8H8V7N1-F1
#
_entry.id   AF-A0A8H8V7N1-F1
#
_cell.length_a   1.000
_cell.length_b   1.000
_cell.length_c   1.000
_cell.angle_alpha   90.00
_cell.angle_beta   90.00
_cell.angle_gamma   90.00
#
_symmetry.space_group_name_H-M   'P 1'
#
loop_
_entity.id
_entity.type
_entity.pdbx_description
1 polymer ?
#
loop_
_entity_poly.entity_id
_entity_poly.type
_entity_poly.pdbx_seq_one_letter_code
_entity_poly.pdbx_strand_id
1 'polypeptide(L)'
;MCRAGRSRSSPKRLDTLPTTSGNFDYWTSYLKSDAEETWSLCFDCMADSSLYDSSSGITVKSIDSKNWYVDSDGWAVTVTGSDGKPETTKLTADDKILLDTGATITALDSGSLKAIAAAYGGSCSGGRCNYPCYIKDGEFPDGSPKKQGVKVTLPWGTGSIPFEPRAFYRGSYSCGGGSCTCKFGLKTKEGALTYGSAVFKSAYFKWDVKNSEITTFRYR
;
A
#
# COMPACT_ATOMS: atom_id res chain seq x y z
N MET A 1 -13.90 20.61 3.00
CA MET A 1 -14.19 20.64 1.54
C MET A 1 -13.38 19.51 0.91
N CYS A 2 -14.02 18.50 0.30
CA CYS A 2 -13.30 17.38 -0.32
C CYS A 2 -12.87 17.75 -1.74
N ARG A 3 -11.60 17.49 -2.08
CA ARG A 3 -11.06 17.68 -3.43
C ARG A 3 -10.72 16.30 -3.99
N ALA A 4 -11.41 15.91 -5.06
CA ALA A 4 -11.05 14.74 -5.85
C ALA A 4 -10.01 15.15 -6.90
N GLY A 5 -8.86 14.49 -6.92
CA GLY A 5 -7.87 14.63 -7.99
C GLY A 5 -8.15 13.61 -9.10
N ARG A 6 -7.99 14.03 -10.37
CA ARG A 6 -7.99 13.12 -11.54
C ARG A 6 -6.71 13.33 -12.33
N SER A 7 -5.96 12.27 -12.62
CA SER A 7 -4.83 12.32 -13.56
C SER A 7 -5.27 11.83 -14.93
N ARG A 8 -5.25 12.69 -15.97
CA ARG A 8 -5.66 12.34 -17.35
C ARG A 8 -4.55 11.70 -18.20
N SER A 9 -3.42 11.31 -17.62
CA SER A 9 -2.27 10.81 -18.38
C SER A 9 -1.48 9.75 -17.63
N SER A 10 -1.57 8.49 -18.08
CA SER A 10 -0.80 7.30 -17.70
C SER A 10 -0.81 6.92 -16.20
N PRO A 11 -0.81 5.62 -15.84
CA PRO A 11 -0.73 5.19 -14.43
C PRO A 11 0.52 5.71 -13.68
N LYS A 12 1.49 6.28 -14.39
CA LYS A 12 2.72 6.91 -13.86
C LYS A 12 2.50 8.11 -12.93
N ARG A 13 1.34 8.78 -12.93
CA ARG A 13 1.04 9.97 -12.10
C ARG A 13 0.07 9.71 -10.92
N LEU A 14 -0.28 8.46 -10.68
CA LEU A 14 -1.20 8.01 -9.61
C LEU A 14 -0.50 7.76 -8.27
N ASP A 15 0.76 8.13 -8.22
CA ASP A 15 1.74 7.56 -7.31
C ASP A 15 2.10 8.54 -6.16
N THR A 16 1.49 9.73 -6.14
CA THR A 16 1.64 10.75 -5.11
C THR A 16 0.26 11.31 -4.73
N LEU A 17 -0.22 11.00 -3.53
CA LEU A 17 -1.23 11.84 -2.87
C LEU A 17 -0.60 13.20 -2.56
N PRO A 18 -1.35 14.31 -2.63
CA PRO A 18 -0.83 15.62 -2.26
C PRO A 18 -0.27 15.62 -0.84
N THR A 19 0.95 16.13 -0.68
CA THR A 19 1.47 16.55 0.61
C THR A 19 0.82 17.87 0.98
N THR A 20 0.34 18.02 2.21
CA THR A 20 -0.39 19.22 2.62
C THR A 20 0.29 19.88 3.81
N SER A 21 0.50 21.20 3.66
CA SER A 21 0.78 22.13 4.74
C SER A 21 -0.44 23.05 4.89
N GLY A 22 -1.01 23.17 6.09
CA GLY A 22 -2.15 24.04 6.37
C GLY A 22 -2.71 23.86 7.80
N ASN A 23 -3.63 24.74 8.19
CA ASN A 23 -4.32 24.70 9.50
C ASN A 23 -5.61 23.88 9.39
N PHE A 24 -5.52 22.57 9.56
CA PHE A 24 -6.66 21.65 9.66
C PHE A 24 -6.41 20.68 10.82
N ASP A 25 -7.47 20.24 11.50
CA ASP A 25 -7.37 19.30 12.62
C ASP A 25 -7.06 17.89 12.10
N TYR A 26 -7.67 17.52 10.97
CA TYR A 26 -7.43 16.23 10.32
C TYR A 26 -7.72 16.24 8.81
N TRP A 27 -7.22 15.22 8.11
CA TRP A 27 -7.58 14.95 6.73
C TRP A 27 -7.67 13.45 6.45
N THR A 28 -8.29 13.07 5.34
CA THR A 28 -8.44 11.67 4.95
C THR A 28 -8.01 11.44 3.51
N SER A 29 -7.51 10.24 3.24
CA SER A 29 -7.15 9.78 1.90
C SER A 29 -7.74 8.41 1.61
N TYR A 30 -8.23 8.23 0.39
CA TYR A 30 -8.62 6.93 -0.13
C TYR A 30 -8.54 6.89 -1.66
N LEU A 31 -8.46 5.67 -2.19
CA LEU A 31 -8.55 5.38 -3.62
C LEU A 31 -9.92 4.81 -3.92
N LYS A 32 -10.59 5.34 -4.95
CA LYS A 32 -11.91 4.84 -5.35
C LYS A 32 -11.73 3.50 -6.09
N SER A 33 -12.40 2.45 -5.62
CA SER A 33 -12.10 1.05 -5.97
C SER A 33 -12.47 0.63 -7.41
N ASP A 34 -13.09 1.51 -8.19
CA ASP A 34 -13.63 1.28 -9.54
C ASP A 34 -12.96 2.13 -10.63
N ALA A 35 -12.16 3.12 -10.26
CA ALA A 35 -11.37 3.94 -11.17
C ALA A 35 -9.94 4.00 -10.65
N GLU A 36 -9.06 3.23 -11.28
CA GLU A 36 -7.61 3.22 -11.01
C GLU A 36 -6.99 4.64 -11.02
N GLU A 37 -7.72 5.63 -11.54
CA GLU A 37 -7.24 6.99 -11.78
C GLU A 37 -7.69 8.07 -10.75
N THR A 38 -8.41 7.70 -9.69
CA THR A 38 -8.98 8.69 -8.76
C THR A 38 -8.61 8.45 -7.30
N TRP A 39 -7.91 9.44 -6.74
CA TRP A 39 -7.74 9.59 -5.30
C TRP A 39 -8.60 10.74 -4.80
N SER A 40 -9.02 10.63 -3.54
CA SER A 40 -9.77 11.67 -2.85
C SER A 40 -9.00 12.12 -1.63
N LEU A 41 -8.93 13.44 -1.44
CA LEU A 41 -8.53 14.04 -0.17
C LEU A 41 -9.69 14.86 0.39
N CYS A 42 -9.98 14.67 1.67
CA CYS A 42 -10.91 15.51 2.43
C CYS A 42 -10.16 16.17 3.59
N PHE A 43 -10.30 17.49 3.73
CA PHE A 43 -9.82 18.25 4.89
C PHE A 43 -10.99 18.52 5.83
N ASP A 44 -10.82 18.16 7.10
CA ASP A 44 -11.83 18.23 8.15
C ASP A 44 -13.16 17.56 7.78
N CYS A 45 -13.09 16.50 6.95
CA CYS A 45 -14.24 15.67 6.62
C CYS A 45 -13.82 14.21 6.41
N MET A 46 -14.78 13.31 6.63
CA MET A 46 -14.68 11.89 6.30
C MET A 46 -15.50 11.62 5.05
N ALA A 47 -15.10 10.61 4.27
CA ALA A 47 -15.95 10.10 3.21
C ALA A 47 -17.18 9.39 3.80
N ASP A 48 -18.15 9.06 2.95
CA ASP A 48 -19.33 8.31 3.38
C ASP A 48 -18.95 6.95 3.98
N SER A 49 -19.55 6.59 5.12
CA SER A 49 -19.27 5.33 5.83
C SER A 49 -19.66 4.06 5.06
N SER A 50 -20.38 4.19 3.94
CA SER A 50 -20.60 3.09 2.99
C SER A 50 -19.31 2.62 2.30
N LEU A 51 -18.24 3.44 2.30
CA LEU A 51 -16.97 3.11 1.65
C LEU A 51 -16.00 2.34 2.56
N TYR A 52 -16.18 2.37 3.88
CA TYR A 52 -15.25 1.75 4.83
C TYR A 52 -15.97 1.20 6.06
N ASP A 53 -15.35 0.23 6.73
CA ASP A 53 -15.85 -0.29 8.00
C ASP A 53 -15.35 0.59 9.14
N SER A 54 -16.22 1.46 9.68
CA SER A 54 -15.91 2.37 10.78
C SER A 54 -15.54 1.66 12.09
N SER A 55 -15.90 0.38 12.25
CA SER A 55 -15.55 -0.41 13.44
C SER A 55 -14.16 -1.04 13.36
N SER A 56 -13.55 -1.06 12.17
CA SER A 56 -12.24 -1.68 11.91
C SER A 56 -11.04 -0.77 12.20
N GLY A 57 -11.29 0.40 12.80
CA GLY A 57 -10.29 1.45 13.00
C GLY A 57 -9.10 1.00 13.87
N ILE A 58 -7.89 1.11 13.33
CA ILE A 58 -6.64 0.87 14.09
C ILE A 58 -5.77 2.12 14.02
N THR A 59 -5.48 2.70 15.18
CA THR A 59 -4.71 3.94 15.31
C THR A 59 -3.26 3.64 15.66
N VAL A 60 -2.35 4.39 15.03
CA VAL A 60 -0.93 4.47 15.41
C VAL A 60 -0.57 5.91 15.70
N LYS A 61 0.35 6.09 16.65
CA LYS A 61 0.88 7.41 16.99
C LYS A 61 2.22 7.62 16.29
N SER A 62 2.40 8.82 15.73
CA SER A 62 3.65 9.24 15.14
C SER A 62 4.70 9.48 16.22
N ILE A 63 5.92 9.01 15.98
CA ILE A 63 7.12 9.32 16.78
C ILE A 63 7.86 10.55 16.25
N ASP A 64 7.55 10.99 15.03
CA ASP A 64 7.97 12.28 14.46
C ASP A 64 6.84 12.79 13.58
N SER A 65 5.99 13.67 14.11
CA SER A 65 4.81 14.19 13.40
C SER A 65 5.14 15.21 12.31
N LYS A 66 6.38 15.72 12.25
CA LYS A 66 6.80 16.60 11.16
C LYS A 66 7.06 15.81 9.88
N ASN A 67 7.58 14.59 10.03
CA ASN A 67 7.93 13.72 8.90
C ASN A 67 7.08 12.44 8.85
N TRP A 68 6.11 12.28 9.74
CA TRP A 68 5.21 11.13 9.86
C TRP A 68 5.91 9.77 9.92
N TYR A 69 6.90 9.67 10.81
CA TYR A 69 7.47 8.37 11.19
C TYR A 69 6.63 7.70 12.27
N VAL A 70 6.44 6.39 12.15
CA VAL A 70 5.88 5.55 13.20
C VAL A 70 6.90 4.51 13.65
N ASP A 71 6.79 4.13 14.92
CA ASP A 71 7.54 3.00 15.47
C ASP A 71 6.98 1.69 14.91
N SER A 72 7.86 0.75 14.60
CA SER A 72 7.49 -0.58 14.11
C SER A 72 8.13 -1.72 14.91
N ASP A 73 8.67 -1.42 16.09
CA ASP A 73 9.21 -2.48 16.95
C ASP A 73 8.15 -3.56 17.24
N GLY A 74 8.55 -4.82 17.10
CA GLY A 74 7.69 -5.99 17.25
C GLY A 74 6.67 -6.22 16.13
N TRP A 75 6.58 -5.35 15.13
CA TRP A 75 5.67 -5.53 13.98
C TRP A 75 6.18 -6.63 13.05
N ALA A 76 5.27 -7.28 12.32
CA ALA A 76 5.64 -8.32 11.38
C ALA A 76 4.79 -8.28 10.10
N VAL A 77 5.47 -8.42 8.96
CA VAL A 77 4.83 -8.70 7.68
C VAL A 77 4.44 -10.17 7.65
N THR A 78 3.19 -10.47 7.32
CA THR A 78 2.71 -11.85 7.18
C THR A 78 2.31 -12.14 5.76
N VAL A 79 2.80 -13.26 5.23
CA VAL A 79 2.46 -13.75 3.90
C VAL A 79 1.94 -15.17 4.04
N THR A 80 0.72 -15.43 3.60
CA THR A 80 0.14 -16.76 3.56
C THR A 80 0.09 -17.23 2.11
N GLY A 81 0.84 -18.29 1.81
CA GLY A 81 0.85 -18.90 0.49
C GLY A 81 -0.44 -19.65 0.16
N SER A 82 -0.51 -20.19 -1.05
CA SER A 82 -1.63 -21.04 -1.49
C SER A 82 -1.75 -22.35 -0.70
N ASP A 83 -0.70 -22.75 0.01
CA ASP A 83 -0.68 -23.89 0.93
C ASP A 83 -1.29 -23.57 2.30
N GLY A 84 -1.71 -22.31 2.52
CA GLY A 84 -2.34 -21.85 3.75
C GLY A 84 -1.38 -21.62 4.92
N LYS A 85 -0.07 -21.81 4.72
CA LYS A 85 0.92 -21.62 5.80
C LYS A 85 1.37 -20.15 5.85
N PRO A 86 1.30 -19.50 7.02
CA PRO A 86 1.81 -18.14 7.17
C PRO A 86 3.32 -18.15 7.37
N GLU A 87 4.01 -17.31 6.60
CA GLU A 87 5.39 -16.89 6.82
C GLU A 87 5.37 -15.49 7.41
N THR A 88 6.16 -15.25 8.46
CA THR A 88 6.25 -13.94 9.13
C THR A 88 7.67 -13.40 9.05
N THR A 89 7.80 -12.14 8.69
CA THR A 89 9.07 -11.40 8.74
C THR A 89 8.91 -10.27 9.74
N LYS A 90 9.64 -10.37 10.86
CA LYS A 90 9.63 -9.34 11.90
C LYS A 90 10.44 -8.13 11.44
N LEU A 91 9.89 -6.95 11.68
CA LEU A 91 10.59 -5.69 11.59
C LEU A 91 11.48 -5.55 12.84
N THR A 92 12.62 -4.89 12.68
CA THR A 92 13.58 -4.67 13.76
C THR A 92 13.32 -3.33 14.45
N ALA A 93 13.79 -3.15 15.69
CA ALA A 93 13.59 -1.90 16.43
C ALA A 93 14.22 -0.66 15.74
N ASP A 94 15.20 -0.87 14.85
CA ASP A 94 15.79 0.19 14.03
C ASP A 94 14.92 0.57 12.83
N ASP A 95 13.91 -0.23 12.52
CA ASP A 95 12.96 0.01 11.44
C ASP A 95 11.89 1.00 11.90
N LYS A 96 12.13 2.28 11.67
CA LYS A 96 11.03 3.26 11.61
C LYS A 96 10.35 3.15 10.25
N ILE A 97 9.03 3.35 10.22
CA ILE A 97 8.28 3.41 8.97
C ILE A 97 7.94 4.87 8.69
N LEU A 98 8.42 5.36 7.55
CA LEU A 98 7.97 6.62 6.96
C LEU A 98 6.60 6.40 6.31
N LEU A 99 5.59 7.16 6.73
CA LEU A 99 4.28 7.19 6.09
C LEU A 99 4.28 8.27 5.01
N ASP A 100 4.58 7.89 3.76
CA ASP A 100 4.75 8.84 2.66
C ASP A 100 3.66 8.64 1.61
N THR A 101 2.64 9.48 1.69
CA THR A 101 1.54 9.46 0.72
C THR A 101 1.98 9.93 -0.67
N GLY A 102 3.14 10.61 -0.78
CA GLY A 102 3.85 10.95 -2.00
C GLY A 102 4.75 9.83 -2.55
N ALA A 103 4.99 8.75 -1.80
CA ALA A 103 5.87 7.69 -2.27
C ALA A 103 5.18 6.82 -3.33
N THR A 104 5.73 6.87 -4.54
CA THR A 104 5.25 6.09 -5.69
C THR A 104 5.32 4.57 -5.51
N ILE A 105 6.13 4.11 -4.55
CA ILE A 105 6.47 2.70 -4.31
C ILE A 105 6.62 2.50 -2.80
N THR A 106 6.04 1.44 -2.27
CA THR A 106 6.27 1.01 -0.89
C THR A 106 7.64 0.33 -0.78
N ALA A 107 8.46 0.77 0.18
CA ALA A 107 9.78 0.23 0.41
C ALA A 107 9.78 -0.64 1.67
N LEU A 108 10.10 -1.94 1.51
CA LEU A 108 10.15 -2.93 2.58
C LEU A 108 11.58 -3.45 2.79
N ASP A 109 11.81 -4.18 3.88
CA ASP A 109 13.05 -4.94 4.04
C ASP A 109 13.14 -6.02 2.95
N SER A 110 14.36 -6.48 2.67
CA SER A 110 14.58 -7.47 1.61
C SER A 110 13.90 -8.82 1.89
N GLY A 111 13.70 -9.20 3.15
CA GLY A 111 13.07 -10.46 3.52
C GLY A 111 11.58 -10.43 3.16
N SER A 112 10.86 -9.43 3.67
CA SER A 112 9.43 -9.22 3.39
C SER A 112 9.15 -9.11 1.90
N LEU A 113 9.95 -8.32 1.19
CA LEU A 113 9.81 -8.13 -0.25
C LEU A 113 9.93 -9.46 -1.03
N LYS A 114 10.94 -10.28 -0.69
CA LYS A 114 11.17 -11.57 -1.33
C LYS A 114 10.08 -12.58 -0.98
N ALA A 115 9.60 -12.61 0.26
CA ALA A 115 8.52 -13.48 0.69
C ALA A 115 7.21 -13.18 -0.07
N ILE A 116 6.85 -11.90 -0.18
CA ILE A 116 5.67 -11.47 -0.96
C ILE A 116 5.82 -11.87 -2.43
N ALA A 117 6.98 -11.58 -3.04
CA ALA A 117 7.22 -11.93 -4.43
C ALA A 117 7.13 -13.44 -4.68
N ALA A 118 7.80 -14.24 -3.84
CA ALA A 118 7.80 -15.70 -3.95
C ALA A 118 6.39 -16.30 -3.78
N ALA A 119 5.59 -15.75 -2.85
CA ALA A 119 4.22 -16.20 -2.64
C ALA A 119 3.36 -16.06 -3.89
N TYR A 120 3.54 -14.97 -4.66
CA TYR A 120 2.90 -14.75 -5.96
C TYR A 120 3.59 -15.47 -7.15
N GLY A 121 4.61 -16.29 -6.91
CA GLY A 121 5.37 -16.99 -7.94
C GLY A 121 6.36 -16.11 -8.70
N GLY A 122 6.74 -14.99 -8.09
CA GLY A 122 7.63 -13.97 -8.63
C GLY A 122 9.09 -14.13 -8.25
N SER A 123 9.90 -13.15 -8.67
CA SER A 123 11.35 -13.11 -8.43
C SER A 123 11.84 -11.69 -8.18
N CYS A 124 13.00 -11.55 -7.56
CA CYS A 124 13.60 -10.26 -7.21
C CYS A 124 15.02 -10.12 -7.75
N SER A 125 15.35 -8.95 -8.28
CA SER A 125 16.69 -8.56 -8.71
C SER A 125 16.93 -7.07 -8.44
N GLY A 126 18.10 -6.71 -7.91
CA GLY A 126 18.47 -5.32 -7.63
C GLY A 126 17.48 -4.58 -6.70
N GLY A 127 16.91 -5.27 -5.71
CA GLY A 127 15.92 -4.70 -4.79
C GLY A 127 14.55 -4.39 -5.40
N ARG A 128 14.26 -4.93 -6.58
CA ARG A 128 12.97 -4.85 -7.27
C ARG A 128 12.45 -6.24 -7.57
N CYS A 129 11.14 -6.41 -7.58
CA CYS A 129 10.54 -7.71 -7.88
C CYS A 129 9.52 -7.64 -8.99
N ASN A 130 9.27 -8.79 -9.60
CA ASN A 130 8.22 -9.02 -10.56
C ASN A 130 7.41 -10.26 -10.15
N TYR A 131 6.20 -10.40 -10.69
CA TYR A 131 5.37 -11.58 -10.52
C TYR A 131 4.61 -11.91 -11.82
N PRO A 132 4.33 -13.19 -12.09
CA PRO A 132 3.46 -13.57 -13.19
C PRO A 132 2.04 -13.03 -12.98
N CYS A 133 1.50 -12.34 -13.98
CA CYS A 133 0.15 -11.77 -13.94
C CYS A 133 -0.69 -12.16 -15.14
N TYR A 134 -2.01 -12.07 -14.99
CA TYR A 134 -2.98 -12.31 -16.07
C TYR A 134 -3.06 -11.10 -17.00
N ILE A 135 -3.39 -11.38 -18.27
CA ILE A 135 -3.82 -10.37 -19.24
C ILE A 135 -5.34 -10.43 -19.26
N LYS A 136 -6.01 -9.32 -18.96
CA LYS A 136 -7.46 -9.26 -19.08
C LYS A 136 -7.82 -8.92 -20.53
N ASP A 137 -8.64 -9.76 -21.15
CA ASP A 137 -9.30 -9.54 -22.44
C ASP A 137 -8.36 -9.14 -23.60
N GLY A 138 -7.08 -9.54 -23.55
CA GLY A 138 -6.11 -9.31 -24.62
C GLY A 138 -5.58 -7.89 -24.77
N GLU A 139 -6.04 -6.94 -23.95
CA GLU A 139 -5.66 -5.52 -24.10
C GLU A 139 -4.53 -5.13 -23.15
N PHE A 140 -4.65 -5.38 -21.83
CA PHE A 140 -3.62 -5.02 -20.82
C PHE A 140 -3.70 -5.92 -19.57
N PRO A 141 -2.57 -6.19 -18.87
CA PRO A 141 -2.62 -6.86 -17.57
C PRO A 141 -3.19 -5.92 -16.50
N ASP A 142 -4.15 -6.45 -15.74
CA ASP A 142 -4.88 -5.77 -14.65
C ASP A 142 -4.14 -5.86 -13.30
N GLY A 143 -2.93 -6.44 -13.30
CA GLY A 143 -2.14 -6.65 -12.09
C GLY A 143 -2.55 -7.88 -11.28
N SER A 144 -3.57 -8.64 -11.69
CA SER A 144 -3.99 -9.87 -11.02
C SER A 144 -2.92 -10.95 -11.14
N PRO A 145 -2.43 -11.53 -10.03
CA PRO A 145 -1.39 -12.55 -10.05
C PRO A 145 -1.93 -13.86 -10.61
N LYS A 146 -1.07 -14.64 -11.27
CA LYS A 146 -1.44 -15.99 -11.71
C LYS A 146 -1.69 -16.95 -10.55
N LYS A 147 -0.96 -16.77 -9.43
CA LYS A 147 -1.12 -17.57 -8.23
C LYS A 147 -2.19 -16.94 -7.33
N GLN A 148 -3.29 -17.67 -7.17
CA GLN A 148 -4.47 -17.26 -6.41
C GLN A 148 -4.38 -17.72 -4.95
N GLY A 149 -5.22 -17.13 -4.08
CA GLY A 149 -5.33 -17.51 -2.67
C GLY A 149 -4.18 -17.02 -1.77
N VAL A 150 -3.23 -16.26 -2.31
CA VAL A 150 -2.16 -15.61 -1.53
C VAL A 150 -2.74 -14.46 -0.73
N LYS A 151 -2.45 -14.43 0.58
CA LYS A 151 -2.84 -13.33 1.47
C LYS A 151 -1.60 -12.63 1.98
N VAL A 152 -1.55 -11.31 1.85
CA VAL A 152 -0.47 -10.49 2.41
C VAL A 152 -1.07 -9.53 3.41
N THR A 153 -0.48 -9.44 4.59
CA THR A 153 -0.81 -8.41 5.57
C THR A 153 0.45 -7.63 5.95
N LEU A 154 0.37 -6.30 5.86
CA LEU A 154 1.40 -5.43 6.41
C LEU A 154 0.98 -4.98 7.81
N PRO A 155 1.93 -4.89 8.75
CA PRO A 155 1.61 -4.54 10.13
C PRO A 155 1.21 -3.07 10.25
N TRP A 156 0.30 -2.80 11.19
CA TRP A 156 -0.16 -1.47 11.55
C TRP A 156 -0.66 -1.44 13.00
N GLY A 157 0.14 -0.89 13.91
CA GLY A 157 -0.19 -0.82 15.34
C GLY A 157 -0.41 -2.21 15.94
N THR A 158 -1.53 -2.39 16.63
CA THR A 158 -1.94 -3.68 17.22
C THR A 158 -2.59 -4.63 16.22
N GLY A 159 -2.69 -4.27 14.95
CA GLY A 159 -3.22 -5.14 13.90
C GLY A 159 -2.47 -5.03 12.59
N SER A 160 -3.22 -5.12 11.49
CA SER A 160 -2.63 -5.23 10.16
C SER A 160 -3.57 -4.75 9.07
N ILE A 161 -2.99 -4.27 7.98
CA ILE A 161 -3.68 -3.91 6.75
C ILE A 161 -3.62 -5.13 5.81
N PRO A 162 -4.76 -5.71 5.41
CA PRO A 162 -4.78 -6.75 4.38
C PRO A 162 -4.55 -6.13 2.99
N PHE A 163 -3.84 -6.84 2.14
CA PHE A 163 -3.53 -6.39 0.78
C PHE A 163 -4.14 -7.31 -0.25
N GLU A 164 -4.87 -6.69 -1.17
CA GLU A 164 -5.19 -7.31 -2.45
C GLU A 164 -3.99 -7.19 -3.40
N PRO A 165 -3.72 -8.20 -4.24
CA PRO A 165 -2.57 -8.16 -5.16
C PRO A 165 -2.52 -6.92 -6.04
N ARG A 166 -3.69 -6.41 -6.47
CA ARG A 166 -3.83 -5.18 -7.26
C ARG A 166 -3.23 -3.95 -6.58
N ALA A 167 -3.19 -3.89 -5.25
CA ALA A 167 -2.57 -2.79 -4.52
C ALA A 167 -1.06 -2.72 -4.77
N PHE A 168 -0.43 -3.86 -5.07
CA PHE A 168 0.97 -3.95 -5.42
C PHE A 168 1.26 -3.78 -6.91
N TYR A 169 0.25 -3.61 -7.76
CA TYR A 169 0.49 -3.38 -9.19
C TYR A 169 0.79 -1.90 -9.46
N ARG A 170 1.82 -1.66 -10.28
CA ARG A 170 2.27 -0.30 -10.64
C ARG A 170 2.01 0.07 -12.11
N GLY A 171 1.08 -0.63 -12.78
CA GLY A 171 0.77 -0.34 -14.18
C GLY A 171 1.93 -0.61 -15.16
N SER A 172 2.93 -1.40 -14.76
CA SER A 172 4.09 -1.74 -15.59
C SER A 172 4.29 -3.24 -15.64
N TYR A 173 4.50 -3.75 -16.85
CA TYR A 173 4.62 -5.17 -17.13
C TYR A 173 5.57 -5.41 -18.32
N SER A 174 5.95 -6.67 -18.52
CA SER A 174 6.68 -7.15 -19.69
C SER A 174 6.02 -8.44 -20.15
N CYS A 175 5.76 -8.57 -21.46
CA CYS A 175 5.12 -9.75 -22.03
C CYS A 175 5.98 -10.36 -23.12
N GLY A 176 5.98 -11.70 -23.20
CA GLY A 176 6.65 -12.48 -24.23
C GLY A 176 6.11 -13.90 -24.27
N GLY A 177 5.91 -14.44 -25.47
CA GLY A 177 5.51 -15.84 -25.68
C GLY A 177 4.22 -16.26 -24.94
N GLY A 178 3.20 -15.40 -24.89
CA GLY A 178 1.92 -15.71 -24.21
C GLY A 178 1.96 -15.59 -22.67
N SER A 179 3.05 -15.07 -22.11
CA SER A 179 3.20 -14.84 -20.68
C SER A 179 3.52 -13.37 -20.38
N CYS A 180 3.03 -12.87 -19.25
CA CYS A 180 3.33 -11.52 -18.77
C CYS A 180 3.83 -11.57 -17.33
N THR A 181 4.80 -10.71 -17.05
CA THR A 181 5.30 -10.42 -15.72
C THR A 181 4.97 -8.98 -15.37
N CYS A 182 4.28 -8.76 -14.26
CA CYS A 182 3.98 -7.45 -13.72
C CYS A 182 5.09 -7.04 -12.75
N LYS A 183 5.41 -5.74 -12.73
CA LYS A 183 6.36 -5.17 -11.76
C LYS A 183 5.63 -4.86 -10.47
N PHE A 184 6.22 -5.27 -9.35
CA PHE A 184 5.74 -4.85 -8.03
C PHE A 184 5.90 -3.33 -7.85
N GLY A 185 4.89 -2.70 -7.28
CA GLY A 185 4.92 -1.40 -6.61
C GLY A 185 5.60 -1.47 -5.24
N LEU A 186 6.53 -2.43 -5.10
CA LEU A 186 7.35 -2.66 -3.92
C LEU A 186 8.84 -2.57 -4.31
N LYS A 187 9.67 -2.07 -3.40
CA LYS A 187 11.13 -2.10 -3.53
C LYS A 187 11.79 -2.43 -2.18
N THR A 188 13.07 -2.75 -2.19
CA THR A 188 13.86 -2.80 -0.97
C THR A 188 14.10 -1.39 -0.46
N LYS A 189 14.07 -1.21 0.87
CA LYS A 189 14.37 0.06 1.52
C LYS A 189 15.81 0.53 1.30
N GLU A 190 15.99 1.85 1.26
CA GLU A 190 17.27 2.56 1.16
C GLU A 190 17.41 3.49 2.38
N GLY A 191 17.31 2.91 3.58
CA GLY A 191 17.22 3.63 4.86
C GLY A 191 16.07 3.12 5.71
N ALA A 192 15.06 3.96 5.92
CA ALA A 192 13.82 3.60 6.60
C ALA A 192 12.88 2.78 5.70
N LEU A 193 12.00 2.00 6.32
CA LEU A 193 10.84 1.46 5.61
C LEU A 193 9.96 2.62 5.15
N THR A 194 9.29 2.46 4.01
CA THR A 194 8.38 3.50 3.49
C THR A 194 7.07 2.85 3.13
N TYR A 195 6.02 3.21 3.86
CA TYR A 195 4.67 2.89 3.44
C TYR A 195 4.26 3.95 2.44
N GLY A 196 4.20 3.53 1.17
CA GLY A 196 3.86 4.39 0.04
C GLY A 196 2.58 3.94 -0.64
N SER A 197 2.48 4.19 -1.94
CA SER A 197 1.28 4.03 -2.75
C SER A 197 0.53 2.74 -2.45
N ALA A 198 1.20 1.57 -2.48
CA ALA A 198 0.56 0.28 -2.25
C ALA A 198 -0.21 0.21 -0.92
N VAL A 199 0.34 0.79 0.16
CA VAL A 199 -0.33 0.81 1.47
C VAL A 199 -1.56 1.70 1.43
N PHE A 200 -1.43 2.90 0.88
CA PHE A 200 -2.51 3.87 0.80
C PHE A 200 -3.60 3.51 -0.22
N LYS A 201 -3.37 2.51 -1.09
CA LYS A 201 -4.43 1.88 -1.91
C LYS A 201 -5.24 0.82 -1.16
N SER A 202 -4.71 0.26 -0.08
CA SER A 202 -5.26 -0.94 0.58
C SER A 202 -6.26 -0.65 1.70
N ALA A 203 -6.33 0.59 2.16
CA ALA A 203 -7.23 0.98 3.25
C ALA A 203 -7.64 2.45 3.15
N TYR A 204 -8.62 2.84 3.94
CA TYR A 204 -9.02 4.22 4.16
C TYR A 204 -8.24 4.80 5.34
N PHE A 205 -7.67 6.00 5.20
CA PHE A 205 -6.81 6.59 6.23
C PHE A 205 -7.36 7.93 6.71
N LYS A 206 -7.37 8.12 8.04
CA LYS A 206 -7.61 9.39 8.71
C LYS A 206 -6.33 9.84 9.40
N TRP A 207 -5.87 11.03 9.08
CA TRP A 207 -4.68 11.67 9.61
C TRP A 207 -5.09 12.77 10.58
N ASP A 208 -4.96 12.51 11.88
CA ASP A 208 -5.22 13.48 12.94
C ASP A 208 -3.93 14.23 13.24
N VAL A 209 -3.81 15.42 12.67
CA VAL A 209 -2.60 16.25 12.76
C VAL A 209 -2.41 16.75 14.18
N LYS A 210 -3.50 17.12 14.85
CA LYS A 210 -3.50 17.65 16.21
C LYS A 210 -2.97 16.64 17.22
N ASN A 211 -3.39 15.39 17.12
CA ASN A 211 -2.97 14.31 18.02
C ASN A 211 -1.73 13.57 17.54
N SER A 212 -1.25 13.87 16.32
CA SER A 212 -0.14 13.16 15.67
C SER A 212 -0.45 11.66 15.50
N GLU A 213 -1.67 11.36 15.08
CA GLU A 213 -2.20 10.00 14.96
C GLU A 213 -2.67 9.71 13.55
N ILE A 214 -2.55 8.45 13.13
CA ILE A 214 -3.14 7.97 11.89
C ILE A 214 -3.99 6.74 12.20
N THR A 215 -5.25 6.78 11.77
CA THR A 215 -6.17 5.66 11.87
C THR A 215 -6.39 5.06 10.49
N THR A 216 -6.21 3.75 10.36
CA THR A 216 -6.58 2.99 9.17
C THR A 216 -7.91 2.28 9.38
N PHE A 217 -8.72 2.20 8.32
CA PHE A 217 -9.99 1.47 8.28
C PHE A 217 -10.01 0.57 7.05
N ARG A 218 -10.56 -0.64 7.19
CA ARG A 218 -10.78 -1.54 6.06
C ARG A 218 -11.84 -0.96 5.13
N TYR A 219 -11.65 -1.12 3.83
CA TYR A 219 -12.73 -0.90 2.88
C TYR A 219 -13.85 -1.93 3.08
N ARG A 220 -15.08 -1.55 2.71
CA ARG A 220 -16.23 -2.48 2.63
C ARG A 220 -16.25 -3.24 1.32
#